data_AF-A0A960JRU1-F1
#
_entry.id   AF-A0A960JRU1-F1
#
_cell.length_a   1.000
_cell.length_b   1.000
_cell.length_c   1.000
_cell.angle_alpha   90.00
_cell.angle_beta   90.00
_cell.angle_gamma   90.00
#
_symmetry.space_group_name_H-M   'P 1'
#
loop_
_entity.id
_entity.type
_entity.pdbx_description
1 polymer ?
#
loop_
_entity_poly.entity_id
_entity_poly.type
_entity_poly.pdbx_seq_one_letter_code
_entity_poly.pdbx_strand_id
1 'polypeptide(L)'
;MLLFNVFGDLFRDRSLSGIAKAAWILFLIVTPYLGVFVYLIARGGSMAERQMAQAEKQEAAVRQYIQGAAGTTSVADEITRLAQLKDQGLLTEAEFTAQKAKLLA
;
A
#
# COMPACT_ATOMS: atom_id res chain seq x y z
N MET A 1 1.76 20.05 -30.52
CA MET A 1 2.11 20.66 -31.83
C MET A 1 3.23 21.69 -31.74
N LEU A 2 3.33 22.52 -30.68
CA LEU A 2 4.44 23.46 -30.50
C LEU A 2 5.83 22.79 -30.39
N LEU A 3 5.97 21.74 -29.57
CA LEU A 3 7.23 20.98 -29.44
C LEU A 3 7.74 20.43 -30.79
N PHE A 4 6.87 19.77 -31.55
CA PHE A 4 7.22 19.23 -32.88
C PHE A 4 7.61 20.32 -33.88
N ASN A 5 6.99 21.51 -33.82
CA ASN A 5 7.39 22.65 -34.66
C ASN A 5 8.77 23.20 -34.27
N VAL A 6 9.11 23.26 -32.98
CA VAL A 6 10.44 23.69 -32.50
C VAL A 6 11.53 22.69 -32.91
N PHE A 7 11.25 21.38 -32.82
CA PHE A 7 12.15 20.37 -33.35
C PHE A 7 12.32 20.51 -34.87
N GLY A 8 11.22 20.68 -35.61
CA GLY A 8 11.25 20.87 -37.06
C GLY A 8 12.07 22.09 -37.49
N ASP A 9 11.94 23.20 -36.78
CA ASP A 9 12.71 24.43 -37.05
C ASP A 9 14.22 24.24 -36.77
N LEU A 10 14.55 23.57 -35.66
CA LEU A 10 15.94 23.23 -35.32
C LEU A 10 16.62 22.33 -36.36
N PHE A 11 15.89 21.38 -36.93
CA PHE A 11 16.41 20.54 -38.01
C PHE A 11 16.47 21.27 -39.35
N ARG A 12 15.53 22.19 -39.60
CA ARG A 12 15.42 22.97 -40.84
C ARG A 12 16.47 24.06 -40.96
N ASP A 13 16.97 24.58 -39.84
CA ASP A 13 18.10 25.51 -39.84
C ASP A 13 19.38 24.80 -40.31
N ARG A 14 19.86 25.18 -41.49
CA ARG A 14 21.10 24.67 -42.10
C ARG A 14 22.35 25.39 -41.60
N SER A 15 22.21 26.48 -40.86
CA SER A 15 23.34 27.22 -40.28
C SER A 15 23.88 26.55 -39.01
N LEU A 16 23.07 25.73 -38.34
CA LEU A 16 23.46 24.96 -37.17
C LEU A 16 24.23 23.68 -37.55
N SER A 17 25.43 23.53 -36.98
CA SER A 17 26.25 22.33 -37.15
C SER A 17 25.55 21.09 -36.57
N GLY A 18 25.83 19.91 -37.13
CA GLY A 18 25.27 18.65 -36.64
C GLY A 18 25.57 18.39 -35.16
N ILE A 19 26.70 18.87 -34.67
CA ILE A 19 27.09 18.80 -33.25
C ILE A 19 26.19 19.68 -32.38
N ALA A 20 25.87 20.90 -32.83
CA ALA A 20 24.95 21.78 -32.10
C ALA A 20 23.55 21.15 -32.00
N LYS A 21 23.07 20.51 -33.08
CA LYS A 21 21.80 19.75 -33.07
C LYS A 21 21.85 18.57 -32.09
N ALA A 22 22.94 17.81 -32.08
CA ALA A 22 23.11 16.69 -31.17
C ALA A 22 23.16 17.12 -29.69
N ALA A 23 23.88 18.20 -29.37
CA ALA A 23 23.93 18.78 -28.03
C ALA A 23 22.53 19.22 -27.58
N TRP A 24 21.72 19.75 -28.49
CA TRP A 24 20.39 20.24 -28.15
C TRP A 24 19.37 19.14 -27.92
N ILE A 25 19.44 18.06 -28.69
CA ILE A 25 18.68 16.84 -28.44
C ILE A 25 19.08 16.24 -27.08
N LEU A 26 20.38 16.15 -26.80
CA LEU A 26 20.88 15.64 -25.53
C LEU A 26 20.35 16.47 -24.35
N PHE A 27 20.39 17.80 -24.45
CA PHE A 27 19.83 18.67 -23.43
C PHE A 27 18.34 18.39 -23.18
N LEU A 28 17.52 18.32 -24.24
CA LEU A 28 16.09 18.04 -24.10
C LEU A 28 15.80 16.68 -23.47
N ILE A 29 16.66 15.69 -23.69
CA ILE A 29 16.56 14.37 -23.05
C ILE A 29 16.98 14.46 -21.59
N VAL A 30 18.08 15.16 -21.26
CA VAL A 30 18.69 15.16 -19.92
C VAL A 30 17.95 16.05 -18.93
N THR A 31 17.51 17.25 -19.34
CA THR A 31 16.83 18.23 -18.49
C THR A 31 15.65 17.67 -17.67
N PRO A 32 14.72 16.87 -18.21
CA PRO A 32 13.63 16.32 -17.41
C PRO A 32 14.13 15.39 -16.29
N TYR A 33 15.13 14.55 -16.55
CA TYR A 33 15.72 13.68 -15.53
C TYR A 33 16.47 14.49 -14.47
N LEU A 34 17.16 15.55 -14.88
CA LEU A 34 17.87 16.43 -13.95
C LEU A 34 16.89 17.07 -12.96
N GLY A 35 15.71 17.50 -13.42
CA GLY A 35 14.63 17.99 -12.55
C GLY A 35 14.12 16.93 -11.57
N VAL A 36 13.93 15.69 -12.02
CA VAL A 36 13.53 14.56 -11.14
C VAL A 36 14.61 14.29 -10.09
N PHE A 37 15.89 14.27 -10.47
CA PHE A 37 16.98 14.05 -9.51
C PHE A 37 17.09 15.17 -8.48
N VAL A 38 16.99 16.44 -8.90
CA VAL A 38 16.96 17.58 -7.98
C VAL A 38 15.78 17.45 -7.02
N TYR A 39 14.60 17.10 -7.52
CA TYR A 39 13.40 16.88 -6.70
C TYR A 39 13.58 15.75 -5.68
N LEU A 40 14.13 14.62 -6.11
CA LEU A 40 14.42 13.48 -5.24
C LEU A 40 15.45 13.82 -4.17
N ILE A 41 16.49 14.61 -4.49
CA ILE A 41 17.47 15.06 -3.50
C ILE A 41 16.82 16.04 -2.50
N ALA A 42 16.05 17.01 -3.00
CA ALA A 42 15.41 18.01 -2.16
C ALA A 42 14.27 17.45 -1.28
N ARG A 43 13.59 16.39 -1.73
CA ARG A 43 12.35 15.91 -1.10
C ARG A 43 12.32 14.41 -0.75
N GLY A 44 13.36 13.67 -1.09
CA GLY A 44 13.43 12.21 -0.95
C GLY A 44 13.27 11.73 0.49
N GLY A 45 13.91 12.40 1.46
CA GLY A 45 13.79 12.04 2.88
C GLY A 45 12.34 12.07 3.38
N SER A 46 11.56 13.07 2.94
CA SER A 46 10.18 13.25 3.37
C SER A 46 9.20 12.19 2.82
N MET A 47 9.56 11.46 1.75
CA MET A 47 8.69 10.40 1.22
C MET A 47 8.76 9.14 2.07
N ALA A 48 9.96 8.77 2.52
CA ALA A 48 10.16 7.60 3.37
C ALA A 48 9.43 7.76 4.71
N GLU A 49 9.57 8.91 5.37
CA GLU A 49 8.86 9.21 6.63
C GLU A 49 7.35 9.16 6.48
N ARG A 50 6.80 9.73 5.40
CA ARG A 50 5.35 9.67 5.14
C ARG A 50 4.87 8.25 4.85
N GLN A 51 5.65 7.45 4.13
CA GLN A 51 5.32 6.04 3.88
C GLN A 51 5.34 5.22 5.17
N MET A 52 6.36 5.40 6.01
CA MET A 52 6.45 4.72 7.31
C MET A 52 5.28 5.10 8.22
N ALA A 53 4.99 6.40 8.36
CA ALA A 53 3.86 6.86 9.17
C ALA A 53 2.49 6.36 8.63
N GLN A 54 2.34 6.19 7.32
CA GLN A 54 1.14 5.60 6.72
C GLN A 54 1.07 4.10 6.99
N ALA A 55 2.18 3.37 6.88
CA ALA A 55 2.25 1.94 7.18
C ALA A 55 1.90 1.66 8.65
N GLU A 56 2.45 2.43 9.59
CA GLU A 56 2.13 2.32 11.02
C GLU A 56 0.64 2.58 11.31
N LYS A 57 0.06 3.61 10.67
CA LYS A 57 -1.37 3.91 10.79
C LYS A 57 -2.26 2.80 10.25
N GLN A 58 -1.89 2.21 9.12
CA GLN A 58 -2.61 1.06 8.55
C GLN A 58 -2.54 -0.15 9.47
N GLU A 59 -1.35 -0.45 10.00
CA GLU A 59 -1.14 -1.56 10.92
C GLU A 59 -1.92 -1.38 12.22
N ALA A 60 -1.98 -0.15 12.76
CA ALA A 60 -2.79 0.18 13.92
C ALA A 60 -4.30 0.01 13.66
N ALA A 61 -4.79 0.45 12.50
CA ALA A 61 -6.19 0.29 12.11
C ALA A 61 -6.58 -1.19 11.96
N VAL A 62 -5.71 -2.00 11.36
CA VAL A 62 -5.91 -3.45 11.23
C VAL A 62 -5.91 -4.12 12.61
N ARG A 63 -4.97 -3.77 13.50
CA ARG A 63 -4.95 -4.29 14.88
C ARG A 63 -6.22 -3.94 15.64
N GLN A 64 -6.73 -2.72 15.53
CA GLN A 64 -7.99 -2.31 16.17
C GLN A 64 -9.19 -3.09 15.62
N TYR A 65 -9.25 -3.29 14.30
CA TYR A 65 -10.31 -4.10 13.69
C TYR A 65 -10.27 -5.55 14.18
N ILE A 66 -9.08 -6.17 14.22
CA ILE A 66 -8.91 -7.55 14.72
C ILE A 66 -9.25 -7.63 16.21
N GLN A 67 -8.82 -6.68 17.05
CA GLN A 67 -9.18 -6.66 18.47
C GLN A 67 -10.69 -6.49 18.68
N GLY A 68 -11.35 -5.65 17.90
CA GLY A 68 -12.81 -5.49 17.96
C GLY A 68 -13.56 -6.72 17.48
N ALA A 69 -13.08 -7.38 16.43
CA ALA A 69 -13.69 -8.60 15.87
C ALA A 69 -13.39 -9.87 16.68
N ALA A 70 -12.23 -9.96 17.32
CA ALA A 70 -11.86 -11.06 18.20
C ALA A 70 -12.46 -10.89 19.60
N GLY A 71 -12.53 -9.66 20.11
CA GLY A 71 -13.15 -9.32 21.40
C GLY A 71 -14.68 -9.38 21.41
N THR A 72 -15.32 -9.63 20.26
CA THR A 72 -16.78 -9.79 20.15
C THR A 72 -17.26 -11.22 20.31
N THR A 73 -16.37 -12.22 20.42
CA THR A 73 -16.80 -13.57 20.81
C THR A 73 -16.64 -13.72 22.31
N SER A 74 -17.71 -13.46 23.06
CA SER A 74 -17.74 -13.68 24.50
C SER A 74 -17.71 -15.19 24.80
N VAL A 75 -17.09 -15.60 25.91
CA VAL A 75 -17.15 -16.99 26.39
C VAL A 75 -18.59 -17.51 26.48
N ALA A 76 -19.55 -16.62 26.78
CA ALA A 76 -20.97 -16.96 26.77
C ALA A 76 -21.52 -17.24 25.36
N ASP A 77 -21.03 -16.53 24.33
CA ASP A 77 -21.41 -16.77 22.94
C ASP A 77 -20.85 -18.11 22.44
N GLU A 78 -19.62 -18.47 22.85
CA GLU A 78 -19.03 -19.78 22.54
C GLU A 78 -19.79 -20.93 23.21
N ILE A 79 -20.16 -20.79 24.49
CA ILE A 79 -20.97 -21.78 25.21
C ILE A 79 -22.35 -21.91 24.56
N THR A 80 -22.94 -20.81 24.09
CA THR A 80 -24.24 -20.82 23.39
C THR A 80 -24.16 -21.56 22.06
N ARG A 81 -23.09 -21.35 21.28
CA ARG A 81 -22.86 -22.11 20.03
C ARG A 81 -22.64 -23.61 20.30
N LEU A 82 -21.87 -23.96 21.34
CA LEU A 82 -21.68 -25.35 21.74
C LEU A 82 -23.00 -26.03 22.12
N ALA A 83 -23.89 -25.32 22.81
CA ALA A 83 -25.22 -25.83 23.15
C ALA A 83 -26.06 -26.08 21.90
N GLN A 84 -26.01 -25.14 20.94
CA GLN A 84 -26.73 -25.26 19.67
C GLN A 84 -26.25 -26.46 18.83
N LEU A 85 -24.95 -26.75 18.82
CA LEU A 85 -24.37 -27.92 18.15
C LEU A 85 -24.79 -29.24 18.83
N LYS A 86 -24.92 -29.24 20.16
CA LYS A 86 -25.45 -30.37 20.93
C LYS A 86 -26.91 -30.65 20.56
N ASP A 87 -27.73 -29.60 20.52
CA ASP A 87 -29.16 -29.71 20.20
C ASP A 87 -29.39 -30.16 18.74
N GLN A 88 -28.46 -29.84 17.83
CA GLN A 88 -28.45 -30.35 16.45
C GLN A 88 -27.98 -31.82 16.34
N GLY A 89 -27.56 -32.43 17.45
CA GLY A 89 -27.02 -33.79 17.47
C GLY A 89 -25.63 -33.94 16.85
N LEU A 90 -24.94 -32.82 16.57
CA LEU A 90 -23.58 -32.79 16.02
C LEU A 90 -22.51 -32.93 17.11
N LEU A 91 -22.89 -32.79 18.38
CA LEU A 91 -22.01 -32.89 19.53
C LEU A 91 -22.66 -33.75 20.61
N THR A 92 -21.90 -34.69 21.19
CA THR A 92 -22.40 -35.50 22.30
C THR A 92 -22.36 -34.73 23.63
N GLU A 93 -23.15 -35.17 24.61
CA GLU A 93 -23.22 -34.56 25.95
C GLU A 93 -21.83 -34.52 26.64
N ALA A 94 -21.04 -35.58 26.45
CA ALA A 94 -19.70 -35.70 27.01
C ALA A 94 -18.73 -34.69 26.37
N GLU A 95 -18.78 -34.55 25.05
CA GLU A 95 -17.95 -33.58 24.31
C GLU A 95 -18.34 -32.13 24.63
N PHE A 96 -19.63 -31.84 24.72
CA PHE A 96 -20.12 -30.53 25.16
C PHE A 96 -19.59 -30.15 26.54
N THR A 97 -19.69 -31.08 27.51
CA THR A 97 -19.28 -30.82 28.89
C THR A 97 -17.77 -30.62 29.01
N ALA A 98 -16.97 -31.42 28.28
CA ALA A 98 -15.52 -31.26 28.23
C ALA A 98 -15.09 -29.92 27.64
N GLN A 99 -15.73 -29.48 26.54
CA GLN A 99 -15.45 -28.19 25.90
C GLN A 99 -15.90 -27.00 26.78
N LYS A 100 -17.08 -27.09 27.40
CA LYS A 100 -17.58 -26.07 28.32
C LYS A 100 -16.67 -25.89 29.54
N ALA A 101 -16.19 -26.99 30.14
CA ALA A 101 -15.26 -26.93 31.26
C ALA A 101 -13.93 -26.24 30.89
N LYS A 102 -13.46 -26.47 29.65
CA LYS A 102 -12.24 -25.83 29.13
C LYS A 102 -12.38 -24.32 28.92
N LEU A 103 -13.57 -23.85 28.55
CA LEU A 103 -13.85 -22.42 28.34
C LEU A 103 -14.12 -21.65 29.65
N LEU A 104 -14.45 -22.35 30.73
CA LEU A 104 -14.74 -21.78 32.05
C LEU A 104 -13.55 -21.83 33.03
N ALA A 105 -12.44 -22.47 32.63
CA ALA A 105 -11.20 -22.58 33.40
C ALA A 105 -10.27 -21.39 33.12
#